data_AF-A0A7V6YSR3-F1
#
_entry.id   AF-A0A7V6YSR3-F1
#
_cell.length_a   1.000
_cell.length_b   1.000
_cell.length_c   1.000
_cell.angle_alpha   90.00
_cell.angle_beta   90.00
_cell.angle_gamma   90.00
#
_symmetry.space_group_name_H-M   'P 1'
#
loop_
_entity.id
_entity.type
_entity.pdbx_description
1 polymer ?
#
loop_
_entity_poly.entity_id
_entity_poly.type
_entity_poly.pdbx_seq_one_letter_code
_entity_poly.pdbx_strand_id
1 'polypeptide(L)'
;MTIPAFGYELIRETFLKDLLGKDYHSILYWGGKNLARKFPLETLEDITHFFEMSGLGILSVAKENKDEIIFELTSELIANRFERNVDYSYQLEAGFLAEQVQNLIGKESEAMEQQKKRDNTVIITVQWE
;
A
#
# COMPACT_ATOMS: atom_id res chain seq x y z
N MET A 1 10.40 11.79 -17.50
CA MET A 1 11.26 10.59 -17.59
C MET A 1 10.39 9.41 -17.19
N THR A 2 10.32 8.35 -17.99
CA THR A 2 9.50 7.17 -17.68
C THR A 2 10.42 5.97 -17.40
N ILE A 3 10.17 5.26 -16.31
CA ILE A 3 10.89 4.02 -15.96
C ILE A 3 10.02 2.84 -16.39
N PRO A 4 10.57 1.80 -17.04
CA PRO A 4 9.80 0.59 -17.34
C PRO A 4 9.26 -0.07 -16.08
N ALA A 5 7.98 -0.44 -16.05
CA ALA A 5 7.37 -1.13 -14.92
C ALA A 5 8.13 -2.40 -14.50
N PHE A 6 8.70 -3.13 -15.48
CA PHE A 6 9.55 -4.29 -15.21
C PHE A 6 10.77 -3.97 -14.34
N GLY A 7 11.38 -2.79 -14.50
CA GLY A 7 12.52 -2.37 -13.67
C GLY A 7 12.13 -2.16 -12.21
N TYR A 8 10.93 -1.60 -11.97
CA TYR A 8 10.37 -1.47 -10.63
C TYR A 8 10.09 -2.84 -9.99
N GLU A 9 9.47 -3.76 -10.73
CA GLU A 9 9.20 -5.13 -10.25
C GLU A 9 10.50 -5.89 -9.94
N LEU A 10 11.55 -5.72 -10.76
CA LEU A 10 12.83 -6.39 -10.54
C LEU A 10 13.44 -6.00 -9.19
N ILE A 11 13.40 -4.71 -8.85
CA ILE A 11 13.93 -4.23 -7.57
C ILE A 11 13.00 -4.65 -6.43
N ARG A 12 11.70 -4.41 -6.58
CA ARG A 12 10.75 -4.56 -5.47
C ARG A 12 10.44 -6.02 -5.16
N GLU A 13 10.20 -6.86 -6.16
CA GLU A 13 9.70 -8.22 -5.94
C GLU A 13 10.75 -9.31 -6.09
N THR A 14 11.78 -9.08 -6.92
CA THR A 14 12.87 -10.03 -7.02
C THR A 14 13.93 -9.70 -5.98
N PHE A 15 14.54 -8.51 -6.09
CA PHE A 15 15.71 -8.19 -5.29
C PHE A 15 15.40 -7.99 -3.79
N LEU A 16 14.36 -7.20 -3.44
CA LEU A 16 14.03 -6.99 -2.02
C LEU A 16 13.53 -8.28 -1.34
N LYS A 17 12.76 -9.12 -2.05
CA LYS A 17 12.28 -10.38 -1.50
C LYS A 17 13.44 -11.32 -1.16
N ASP A 18 14.42 -11.44 -2.05
CA ASP A 18 15.64 -12.21 -1.81
C ASP A 18 16.50 -11.61 -0.68
N LEU A 19 16.61 -10.28 -0.62
CA LEU A 19 17.40 -9.58 0.38
C LEU A 19 16.82 -9.70 1.80
N LEU A 20 15.50 -9.58 1.94
CA LEU A 20 14.82 -9.53 3.23
C LEU A 20 14.37 -10.92 3.72
N GLY A 21 14.27 -11.89 2.81
CA GLY A 21 13.95 -13.28 3.12
C GLY A 21 12.65 -13.41 3.92
N LYS A 22 12.72 -14.12 5.05
CA LYS A 22 11.57 -14.42 5.91
C LYS A 22 10.90 -13.18 6.53
N ASP A 23 11.63 -12.09 6.67
CA ASP A 23 11.17 -10.88 7.35
C ASP A 23 10.59 -9.86 6.34
N TYR A 24 10.52 -10.21 5.05
CA TYR A 24 10.07 -9.36 3.94
C TYR A 24 8.78 -8.60 4.26
N HIS A 25 7.71 -9.30 4.63
CA HIS A 25 6.40 -8.69 4.90
C HIS A 25 6.46 -7.70 6.08
N SER A 26 7.07 -8.10 7.20
CA SER A 26 7.16 -7.27 8.41
C SER A 26 8.04 -6.04 8.20
N ILE A 27 9.15 -6.18 7.47
CA ILE A 27 10.04 -5.07 7.13
C ILE A 27 9.36 -4.12 6.15
N LEU A 28 8.60 -4.61 5.17
CA LEU A 28 7.81 -3.76 4.27
C LEU A 28 6.77 -2.95 5.05
N TYR A 29 6.04 -3.58 5.97
CA TYR A 29 5.05 -2.89 6.80
C TYR A 29 5.68 -1.76 7.62
N TRP A 30 6.75 -2.07 8.36
CA TRP A 30 7.51 -1.07 9.10
C TRP A 30 8.10 0.02 8.18
N GLY A 31 8.60 -0.38 7.01
CA GLY A 31 9.13 0.51 5.99
C GLY A 31 8.08 1.50 5.48
N GLY A 32 6.84 1.05 5.31
CA GLY A 32 5.69 1.87 4.96
C GLY A 32 5.40 2.92 6.03
N LYS A 33 5.31 2.50 7.30
CA LYS A 33 5.14 3.43 8.44
C LYS A 33 6.27 4.46 8.49
N ASN A 34 7.52 4.02 8.34
CA ASN A 34 8.67 4.91 8.33
C ASN A 34 8.67 5.88 7.13
N LEU A 35 8.20 5.43 5.96
CA LEU A 35 8.07 6.29 4.78
C LEU A 35 7.01 7.37 5.02
N ALA A 36 5.84 7.01 5.55
CA ALA A 36 4.78 7.96 5.89
C ALA A 36 5.25 9.04 6.89
N ARG A 37 6.06 8.69 7.88
CA ARG A 37 6.65 9.68 8.82
C ARG A 37 7.56 10.70 8.14
N LYS A 38 8.19 10.34 7.01
CA LYS A 38 9.06 11.24 6.23
C LYS A 38 8.27 12.12 5.26
N PHE A 39 7.07 11.69 4.89
CA PHE A 39 6.17 12.37 3.96
C PHE A 39 4.79 12.52 4.60
N PRO A 40 4.65 13.32 5.68
CA PRO A 40 3.36 13.53 6.32
C PRO A 40 2.39 14.22 5.34
N LEU A 41 1.15 13.72 5.30
CA LEU A 41 0.08 14.24 4.45
C LEU A 41 -1.09 14.70 5.34
N GLU A 42 -1.80 15.73 4.91
CA GLU A 42 -2.80 16.42 5.75
C GLU A 42 -4.24 16.00 5.45
N THR A 43 -4.49 15.35 4.32
CA THR A 43 -5.84 14.94 3.89
C THR A 43 -5.86 13.57 3.21
N LEU A 44 -7.03 12.94 3.14
CA LEU A 44 -7.21 11.69 2.39
C LEU A 44 -6.94 11.89 0.89
N GLU A 45 -7.32 13.03 0.32
CA GLU A 45 -6.97 13.42 -1.05
C GLU A 45 -5.46 13.51 -1.28
N ASP A 46 -4.68 14.05 -0.33
CA ASP A 46 -3.22 14.09 -0.47
C ASP A 46 -2.62 12.68 -0.47
N ILE A 47 -3.20 11.77 0.32
CA ILE A 47 -2.80 10.36 0.37
C ILE A 47 -3.08 9.68 -0.98
N THR A 48 -4.29 9.84 -1.54
CA THR A 48 -4.61 9.23 -2.83
C THR A 48 -3.74 9.79 -3.94
N HIS A 49 -3.46 11.10 -3.94
CA HIS A 49 -2.56 11.73 -4.89
C HIS A 49 -1.11 11.25 -4.74
N PHE A 50 -0.62 11.06 -3.51
CA PHE A 50 0.71 10.51 -3.26
C PHE A 50 0.88 9.10 -3.85
N PHE A 51 -0.14 8.24 -3.71
CA PHE A 51 -0.10 6.88 -4.26
C PHE A 51 0.04 6.88 -5.78
N GLU A 52 -0.68 7.76 -6.46
CA GLU A 52 -0.60 7.90 -7.91
C GLU A 52 0.78 8.46 -8.33
N MET A 53 1.23 9.54 -7.69
CA MET A 53 2.50 10.19 -8.00
C MET A 53 3.74 9.32 -7.71
N SER A 54 3.68 8.47 -6.68
CA SER A 54 4.76 7.56 -6.30
C SER A 54 4.77 6.25 -7.10
N GLY A 55 3.73 5.98 -7.89
CA GLY A 55 3.58 4.74 -8.64
C GLY A 55 3.20 3.53 -7.77
N LEU A 56 2.69 3.75 -6.55
CA LEU A 56 2.17 2.69 -5.70
C LEU A 56 0.80 2.17 -6.18
N GLY A 57 0.07 2.99 -6.93
CA GLY A 57 -1.17 2.61 -7.61
C GLY A 57 -2.21 3.72 -7.54
N ILE A 58 -3.41 3.40 -8.00
CA ILE A 58 -4.59 4.27 -7.90
C ILE A 58 -5.32 3.87 -6.63
N LEU A 59 -5.34 4.76 -5.65
CA LEU A 59 -5.99 4.56 -4.36
C LEU A 59 -7.31 5.33 -4.32
N SER A 60 -8.38 4.69 -3.86
CA SER A 60 -9.67 5.34 -3.58
C SER A 60 -10.20 4.96 -2.20
N VAL A 61 -10.96 5.87 -1.59
CA VAL A 61 -11.69 5.60 -0.35
C VAL A 61 -13.01 4.91 -0.72
N ALA A 62 -13.14 3.63 -0.38
CA ALA A 62 -14.36 2.87 -0.65
C ALA A 62 -15.40 3.07 0.46
N LYS A 63 -14.96 3.20 1.71
CA LYS A 63 -15.84 3.40 2.85
C LYS A 63 -15.12 4.07 4.02
N GLU A 64 -15.81 4.97 4.69
CA GLU A 64 -15.40 5.54 5.98
C GLU A 64 -16.42 5.13 7.04
N ASN A 65 -15.96 4.46 8.09
CA ASN A 65 -16.75 4.11 9.26
C ASN A 65 -16.21 4.87 10.48
N LYS A 66 -16.79 4.62 11.65
CA LYS A 66 -16.43 5.32 12.89
C LYS A 66 -15.00 5.02 13.37
N ASP A 67 -14.55 3.80 13.10
CA ASP A 67 -13.34 3.18 13.64
C ASP A 67 -12.46 2.53 12.55
N GLU A 68 -12.83 2.72 11.27
CA GLU A 68 -12.05 2.22 10.15
C GLU A 68 -12.27 3.02 8.85
N ILE A 69 -11.26 2.96 7.98
CA ILE A 69 -11.36 3.37 6.57
C ILE A 69 -11.00 2.17 5.70
N ILE A 70 -11.80 1.92 4.68
CA ILE A 70 -11.56 0.89 3.67
C ILE A 70 -11.12 1.58 2.39
N PHE A 71 -9.91 1.25 1.95
CA PHE A 71 -9.35 1.70 0.69
C PHE A 71 -9.37 0.60 -0.36
N GLU A 72 -9.56 1.00 -1.61
CA GLU A 72 -9.35 0.18 -2.79
C GLU A 72 -8.09 0.65 -3.52
N LEU A 73 -7.18 -0.28 -3.79
CA LEU A 73 -5.95 -0.03 -4.53
C LEU A 73 -5.96 -0.84 -5.84
N THR A 74 -5.83 -0.14 -6.95
CA THR A 74 -5.87 -0.71 -8.31
C THR A 74 -4.76 -0.16 -9.19
N SER A 75 -4.38 -0.91 -10.23
CA SER A 75 -3.56 -0.42 -11.35
C SER A 75 -3.45 -1.51 -12.42
N GLU A 76 -3.02 -1.14 -13.63
CA GLU A 76 -2.69 -2.12 -14.67
C GLU A 76 -1.61 -3.11 -14.20
N LEU A 77 -0.66 -2.66 -13.38
CA LEU A 77 0.40 -3.50 -12.84
C LEU A 77 -0.14 -4.51 -11.82
N ILE A 78 -1.07 -4.10 -10.96
CA ILE A 78 -1.77 -4.99 -10.02
C ILE A 78 -2.58 -6.05 -10.79
N ALA A 79 -3.33 -5.65 -11.82
CA ALA A 79 -4.06 -6.58 -12.66
C ALA A 79 -3.12 -7.61 -13.33
N ASN A 80 -1.98 -7.17 -13.86
CA ASN A 80 -0.99 -8.08 -14.45
C ASN A 80 -0.37 -9.05 -13.44
N ARG A 81 -0.09 -8.59 -12.21
CA ARG A 81 0.41 -9.46 -11.13
C ARG A 81 -0.60 -10.55 -10.78
N PHE A 82 -1.88 -10.21 -10.71
CA PHE A 82 -2.93 -11.19 -10.43
C PHE A 82 -3.14 -12.19 -11.56
N GLU A 83 -3.13 -11.73 -12.82
CA GLU A 83 -3.20 -12.62 -13.99
C GLU A 83 -2.06 -13.65 -13.99
N ARG A 84 -0.86 -13.20 -13.65
CA ARG A 84 0.35 -14.04 -13.56
C ARG A 84 0.46 -14.83 -12.25
N ASN A 85 -0.50 -14.68 -11.35
CA ASN A 85 -0.52 -15.25 -10.01
C ASN A 85 0.78 -15.03 -9.23
N VAL A 86 1.36 -13.82 -9.35
CA VAL A 86 2.56 -13.42 -8.64
C VAL A 86 2.23 -13.24 -7.15
N ASP A 87 3.07 -13.81 -6.30
CA ASP A 87 3.02 -13.60 -4.86
C ASP A 87 3.66 -12.26 -4.49
N TYR A 88 2.82 -11.22 -4.51
CA TYR A 88 3.17 -9.82 -4.27
C TYR A 88 2.67 -9.38 -2.89
N SER A 89 3.46 -8.59 -2.17
CA SER A 89 3.06 -8.05 -0.87
C SER A 89 2.70 -6.57 -0.96
N TYR A 90 1.53 -6.21 -0.39
CA TYR A 90 1.08 -4.83 -0.27
C TYR A 90 1.26 -4.27 1.15
N GLN A 91 2.19 -4.87 1.91
CA GLN A 91 2.48 -4.47 3.29
C GLN A 91 3.11 -3.08 3.36
N LEU A 92 3.89 -2.68 2.34
CA LEU A 92 4.45 -1.32 2.25
C LEU A 92 3.34 -0.28 2.20
N GLU A 93 2.35 -0.49 1.33
CA GLU A 93 1.18 0.36 1.16
C GLU A 93 0.31 0.36 2.42
N ALA A 94 0.07 -0.81 3.01
CA ALA A 94 -0.69 -0.93 4.25
C ALA A 94 -0.02 -0.17 5.41
N GLY A 95 1.29 -0.34 5.60
CA GLY A 95 2.04 0.36 6.64
C GLY A 95 2.06 1.87 6.42
N PHE A 96 2.17 2.31 5.17
CA PHE A 96 2.09 3.75 4.84
C PHE A 96 0.72 4.32 5.23
N LEU A 97 -0.37 3.65 4.84
CA LEU A 97 -1.73 4.10 5.15
C LEU A 97 -2.02 4.08 6.65
N ALA A 98 -1.56 3.06 7.38
CA ALA A 98 -1.72 2.99 8.83
C ALA A 98 -1.16 4.23 9.53
N GLU A 99 0.07 4.62 9.19
CA GLU A 99 0.71 5.77 9.81
C GLU A 99 0.08 7.11 9.37
N GLN A 100 -0.30 7.25 8.09
CA GLN A 100 -0.97 8.46 7.63
C GLN A 100 -2.31 8.66 8.33
N VAL A 101 -3.15 7.62 8.37
CA VAL A 101 -4.45 7.68 9.05
C VAL A 101 -4.28 7.92 10.55
N GLN A 102 -3.29 7.29 11.19
CA GLN A 102 -2.95 7.59 12.58
C GLN A 102 -2.65 9.07 12.80
N ASN A 103 -1.90 9.71 11.90
CA ASN A 103 -1.60 11.13 12.00
C ASN A 103 -2.84 12.02 11.81
N LEU A 104 -3.73 11.65 10.88
CA LEU A 104 -4.97 12.39 10.62
C LEU A 104 -5.98 12.28 11.77
N ILE A 105 -6.12 11.09 12.35
CA ILE A 105 -7.12 10.78 13.37
C ILE A 105 -6.60 11.03 14.79
N GLY A 106 -5.29 10.98 15.01
CA GLY A 106 -4.64 11.12 16.31
C GLY A 106 -4.79 9.89 17.22
N LYS A 107 -5.06 8.72 16.63
CA LYS A 107 -5.27 7.44 17.32
C LYS A 107 -4.41 6.35 16.71
N GLU A 108 -3.90 5.46 17.55
CA GLU A 108 -3.09 4.32 17.10
C GLU A 108 -3.89 3.51 16.06
N SER A 109 -3.28 3.34 14.89
CA SER A 109 -3.95 2.72 13.74
C SER A 109 -3.11 1.57 13.17
N GLU A 110 -3.81 0.51 12.77
CA GLU A 110 -3.23 -0.67 12.13
C GLU A 110 -3.93 -0.94 10.79
N ALA A 111 -3.23 -1.58 9.86
CA ALA A 111 -3.75 -1.82 8.52
C ALA A 111 -3.56 -3.26 8.07
N MET A 112 -4.55 -3.77 7.35
CA MET A 112 -4.54 -5.12 6.78
C MET A 112 -4.83 -5.07 5.29
N GLU A 113 -4.06 -5.82 4.49
CA GLU A 113 -4.30 -5.99 3.06
C GLU A 113 -5.07 -7.28 2.74
N GLN A 114 -5.95 -7.23 1.74
CA GLN A 114 -6.63 -8.40 1.18
C GLN A 114 -6.69 -8.29 -0.35
N GLN A 115 -6.17 -9.31 -1.04
CA GLN A 115 -6.13 -9.31 -2.51
C GLN A 115 -7.40 -9.93 -3.10
N LYS A 116 -8.25 -9.12 -3.72
CA LYS A 116 -9.45 -9.56 -4.46
C LYS A 116 -9.08 -9.83 -5.93
N LYS A 117 -8.38 -10.95 -6.15
CA LYS A 117 -7.83 -11.31 -7.49
C LYS A 117 -8.85 -11.33 -8.63
N ARG A 118 -10.12 -11.65 -8.34
CA ARG A 118 -11.20 -11.64 -9.36
C ARG A 118 -11.58 -10.24 -9.82
N ASP A 119 -11.43 -9.26 -8.94
CA ASP A 119 -11.85 -7.87 -9.15
C ASP A 119 -10.67 -6.98 -9.56
N ASN A 120 -9.46 -7.54 -9.63
CA ASN A 120 -8.20 -6.84 -9.84
C ASN A 120 -7.91 -5.72 -8.82
N THR A 121 -8.38 -5.91 -7.59
CA THR A 121 -8.32 -4.90 -6.53
C THR A 121 -7.63 -5.45 -5.29
N VAL A 122 -6.81 -4.63 -4.65
CA VAL A 122 -6.33 -4.85 -3.28
C VAL A 122 -7.17 -4.00 -2.35
N ILE A 123 -7.75 -4.62 -1.33
CA ILE A 123 -8.47 -3.92 -0.26
C ILE A 123 -7.49 -3.68 0.88
N ILE A 124 -7.37 -2.44 1.33
CA ILE A 124 -6.60 -2.09 2.53
C ILE A 124 -7.56 -1.52 3.54
N THR A 125 -7.74 -2.22 4.66
CA THR A 125 -8.54 -1.74 5.78
C THR A 125 -7.61 -1.16 6.83
N VAL A 126 -7.82 0.10 7.20
CA VAL A 126 -7.12 0.76 8.31
C VAL A 126 -8.11 0.92 9.46
N GLN A 127 -7.77 0.43 10.64
CA GLN A 127 -8.63 0.44 11.83
C GLN A 127 -7.91 1.14 12.99
N TRP A 128 -8.65 1.81 13.88
CA TRP A 128 -8.12 2.50 15.06
C TRP A 128 -9.02 2.33 16.28
N GLU A 129 -8.42 2.38 17.48
CA GLU A 129 -9.12 2.32 18.77
C GLU A 129 -9.54 3.71 19.30
#